data_AF-A0A0U2IMK8-F1
#
_entry.id   AF-A0A0U2IMK8-F1
#
_cell.length_a   1.000
_cell.length_b   1.000
_cell.length_c   1.000
_cell.angle_alpha   90.00
_cell.angle_beta   90.00
_cell.angle_gamma   90.00
#
_symmetry.space_group_name_H-M   'P 1'
#
loop_
_entity.id
_entity.type
_entity.pdbx_description
1 polymer ?
#
loop_
_entity_poly.entity_id
_entity_poly.type
_entity_poly.pdbx_seq_one_letter_code
_entity_poly.pdbx_strand_id
1 'polypeptide(L)' 'MEREAFEGFLALLPPNVYRAKGLIRFAGRAFPSLFQYTHGDLDIFSIRSDVETSNVSIFIGDHFSKQDMANALRALELS' A
#
# COMPACT_ATOMS: atom_id res chain seq x y z
N MET A 1 -3.04 -9.08 -5.84
CA MET A 1 -3.03 -7.60 -5.83
C MET A 1 -2.27 -7.06 -7.03
N GLU A 2 -3.02 -6.44 -7.93
CA GLU A 2 -2.51 -5.66 -9.06
C GLU A 2 -1.98 -4.29 -8.63
N ARG A 3 -0.97 -3.76 -9.33
CA ARG A 3 -0.31 -2.50 -8.95
C ARG A 3 -1.25 -1.30 -9.12
N GLU A 4 -1.97 -1.26 -10.23
CA GLU A 4 -2.86 -0.17 -10.61
C GLU A 4 -4.03 -0.05 -9.62
N ALA A 5 -4.56 -1.17 -9.14
CA ALA A 5 -5.60 -1.19 -8.10
C ALA A 5 -5.09 -0.61 -6.78
N PHE A 6 -3.86 -0.95 -6.39
CA PHE A 6 -3.24 -0.42 -5.18
C PHE A 6 -2.92 1.08 -5.28
N GLU A 7 -2.42 1.55 -6.43
CA GLU A 7 -2.19 2.97 -6.68
C GLU A 7 -3.51 3.76 -6.64
N GLY A 8 -4.57 3.24 -7.25
CA GLY A 8 -5.92 3.82 -7.17
C GLY A 8 -6.44 3.90 -5.73
N PHE A 9 -6.21 2.87 -4.92
CA PHE A 9 -6.53 2.90 -3.50
C PHE A 9 -5.77 4.00 -2.76
N LEU A 10 -4.46 4.14 -2.98
CA LEU A 10 -3.65 5.17 -2.33
C LEU A 10 -4.08 6.58 -2.73
N ALA A 11 -4.48 6.78 -3.99
CA ALA A 11 -4.99 8.05 -4.50
C ALA A 11 -6.35 8.45 -3.88
N LEU A 12 -7.12 7.48 -3.38
CA LEU A 12 -8.41 7.69 -2.72
C LEU A 12 -8.32 7.69 -1.19
N LEU A 13 -7.11 7.68 -0.63
CA LEU A 13 -6.95 7.77 0.81
C LEU A 13 -7.62 9.03 1.36
N PRO A 14 -8.30 8.92 2.52
CA PRO A 14 -8.86 10.09 3.19
C PRO A 14 -7.77 11.14 3.46
N PRO A 15 -8.08 12.45 3.36
CA PRO A 15 -7.08 13.52 3.53
C PRO A 15 -6.44 13.56 4.92
N ASN A 16 -7.10 12.97 5.91
CA ASN A 16 -6.60 12.78 7.27
C ASN A 16 -5.59 11.62 7.41
N VAL A 17 -5.30 10.87 6.34
CA VAL A 17 -4.16 9.93 6.25
C VAL A 17 -2.98 10.65 5.61
N TYR A 18 -2.11 11.24 6.43
CA TYR A 18 -1.02 12.08 5.93
C TYR A 18 0.22 11.30 5.50
N ARG A 19 0.39 10.05 5.96
CA ARG A 19 1.53 9.21 5.56
C ARG A 19 1.14 7.74 5.47
N ALA A 20 1.62 7.07 4.42
CA ALA A 20 1.59 5.62 4.35
C ALA A 20 2.92 5.08 3.84
N LYS A 21 3.31 3.89 4.27
CA LYS A 21 4.51 3.22 3.79
C LYS A 21 4.38 1.73 3.92
N GLY A 22 5.11 0.98 3.11
CA GLY A 22 5.09 -0.46 3.24
C GLY A 22 5.86 -1.18 2.16
N LEU A 23 5.83 -2.50 2.29
CA LEU A 23 6.46 -3.44 1.39
C LEU A 23 5.36 -4.36 0.86
N ILE A 24 5.24 -4.41 -0.46
CA ILE A 24 4.13 -5.06 -1.16
C ILE A 24 4.70 -5.88 -2.31
N ARG A 25 4.30 -7.14 -2.44
CA ARG A 25 4.53 -7.94 -3.64
C ARG A 25 3.32 -7.84 -4.57
N PHE A 26 3.52 -7.19 -5.71
CA PHE A 26 2.52 -7.11 -6.76
C PHE A 26 2.48 -8.40 -7.60
N ALA A 27 1.31 -8.70 -8.16
CA ALA A 27 1.15 -9.80 -9.10
C ALA A 27 2.17 -9.71 -10.26
N GLY A 28 2.72 -10.85 -10.67
CA GLY A 28 3.70 -10.93 -11.75
C GLY A 28 5.07 -10.32 -11.47
N ARG A 29 5.35 -9.78 -10.27
CA ARG A 29 6.66 -9.19 -9.93
C ARG A 29 7.53 -10.18 -9.16
N ALA A 30 8.77 -10.36 -9.64
CA ALA A 30 9.77 -11.23 -9.02
C ALA A 30 10.22 -10.71 -7.64
N PHE A 31 10.26 -9.39 -7.47
CA PHE A 31 10.70 -8.72 -6.26
C PHE A 31 9.58 -7.88 -5.64
N PRO A 32 9.58 -7.72 -4.31
CA PRO A 32 8.68 -6.78 -3.66
C PRO A 32 8.98 -5.33 -4.06
N SER A 33 8.01 -4.47 -3.80
CA SER A 33 8.13 -3.03 -3.97
C SER A 33 7.99 -2.34 -2.61
N LEU A 34 8.86 -1.36 -2.37
CA LEU A 34 8.65 -0.39 -1.30
C LEU A 34 7.75 0.71 -1.85
N PHE A 35 6.74 1.11 -1.07
CA PHE A 35 5.98 2.31 -1.34
C PHE A 35 6.12 3.31 -0.20
N GLN A 36 6.09 4.59 -0.56
CA GLN A 36 5.98 5.70 0.37
C GLN A 36 4.97 6.70 -0.18
N TYR A 37 4.06 7.09 0.69
CA TYR A 37 3.02 8.08 0.43
C TYR A 37 3.12 9.19 1.48
N THR A 38 3.16 10.44 1.05
CA THR A 38 3.16 11.61 1.93
C THR A 38 2.28 12.70 1.33
N HIS A 39 1.17 13.04 1.99
CA HIS A 39 0.26 14.12 1.57
C HIS A 39 -0.15 14.10 0.07
N GLY A 40 -0.41 12.91 -0.50
CA GLY A 40 -0.79 12.75 -1.90
C GLY A 40 0.35 12.32 -2.82
N ASP A 41 1.60 12.59 -2.44
CA ASP A 41 2.77 12.21 -3.23
C ASP A 41 3.10 10.74 -2.99
N LEU A 42 3.17 9.96 -4.08
CA LEU A 42 3.40 8.52 -4.05
C LEU A 42 4.64 8.14 -4.84
N ASP A 43 5.58 7.46 -4.18
CA ASP A 43 6.67 6.73 -4.84
C ASP A 43 6.51 5.23 -4.62
N ILE A 44 6.77 4.46 -5.67
CA ILE A 44 6.84 2.99 -5.63
C ILE A 44 8.08 2.54 -6.39
N PHE A 45 8.94 1.75 -5.74
CA PHE A 45 10.13 1.20 -6.36
C PHE A 45 10.39 -0.25 -5.94
N SER A 46 10.82 -1.07 -6.91
CA SER A 46 11.18 -2.46 -6.66
C SER A 46 12.49 -2.54 -5.87
N ILE A 47 12.53 -3.45 -4.90
CA ILE A 47 13.68 -3.69 -4.04
C ILE A 47 14.16 -5.11 -4.24
N ARG A 48 15.42 -5.29 -4.65
CA ARG A 48 16.04 -6.62 -4.68
C ARG A 48 16.20 -7.09 -3.24
N SER A 49 15.46 -8.12 -2.88
CA SER A 49 15.55 -8.77 -1.59
C SER A 49 15.48 -10.27 -1.82
N ASP A 50 16.44 -10.98 -1.23
CA ASP A 50 16.50 -12.45 -1.24
C ASP A 50 15.70 -13.05 -0.07
N VAL A 51 15.06 -12.20 0.73
CA VAL A 51 14.27 -12.58 1.90
C VAL A 51 12.80 -12.58 1.51
N GLU A 52 12.11 -13.70 1.75
CA GLU A 52 10.66 -13.76 1.61
C GLU A 52 10.05 -12.81 2.64
N THR A 53 9.29 -11.84 2.15
CA THR A 53 8.73 -10.76 2.96
C THR A 53 7.23 -10.75 2.80
N SER A 54 6.52 -10.85 3.92
CA SER A 54 5.07 -10.67 3.93
C SER A 54 4.72 -9.24 3.54
N ASN A 55 3.58 -9.08 2.88
CA ASN A 55 3.02 -7.76 2.64
C ASN A 55 2.80 -7.05 3.97
N VAL A 56 3.32 -5.84 4.10
CA VAL A 56 3.14 -5.00 5.28
C VAL A 56 2.90 -3.57 4.85
N SER A 57 1.90 -2.94 5.45
CA SER A 57 1.55 -1.55 5.22
C SER A 57 1.27 -0.85 6.55
N ILE A 58 1.71 0.40 6.63
CA ILE A 58 1.54 1.28 7.77
C ILE A 58 0.85 2.54 7.25
N PHE A 59 -0.27 2.89 7.87
CA PHE A 59 -1.02 4.12 7.59
C PHE A 59 -1.00 4.98 8.85
N ILE A 60 -0.72 6.26 8.68
CA ILE A 60 -0.60 7.24 9.75
C ILE A 60 -1.50 8.42 9.42
N GLY A 61 -2.38 8.74 10.37
CA GLY A 61 -3.45 9.69 10.19
C GLY A 61 -4.34 9.77 11.42
N ASP A 62 -5.23 10.75 11.43
CA ASP A 62 -6.10 11.05 12.56
C ASP A 62 -7.55 10.69 12.23
N HIS A 63 -8.26 10.01 13.15
CA HIS A 63 -9.71 9.76 13.04
C HIS A 63 -10.20 9.03 11.76
N PHE A 64 -9.34 8.29 11.05
CA PHE A 64 -9.80 7.42 9.96
C PHE A 64 -10.28 6.08 10.49
N SER A 65 -11.26 5.48 9.82
CA SER A 65 -11.81 4.18 10.20
C SER A 65 -10.81 3.07 9.91
N LYS A 66 -10.28 2.45 10.98
CA LYS A 66 -9.42 1.26 10.86
C LYS A 66 -10.14 0.11 10.15
N GLN A 67 -11.45 -0.04 10.39
CA GLN A 67 -12.23 -1.11 9.80
C GLN A 67 -12.39 -0.93 8.29
N ASP A 68 -12.68 0.29 7.83
CA ASP A 68 -12.83 0.57 6.40
C ASP A 68 -11.50 0.41 5.66
N MET A 69 -10.39 0.84 6.29
CA MET A 69 -9.05 0.58 5.74
C MET A 69 -8.74 -0.91 5.66
N ALA A 70 -9.03 -1.69 6.69
CA ALA A 70 -8.82 -3.13 6.65
C ALA A 70 -9.68 -3.81 5.57
N ASN A 71 -10.92 -3.35 5.38
CA ASN A 71 -11.81 -3.88 4.35
C ASN A 71 -11.33 -3.53 2.93
N ALA A 72 -10.92 -2.28 2.70
CA ALA A 72 -10.37 -1.85 1.42
C ALA A 72 -9.10 -2.63 1.06
N LEU A 73 -8.18 -2.82 2.01
CA LEU A 73 -6.96 -3.60 1.82
C LEU A 73 -7.26 -5.07 1.49
N ARG A 74 -8.21 -5.69 2.22
CA ARG A 74 -8.62 -7.08 1.94
C ARG A 74 -9.23 -7.23 0.54
N ALA A 75 -9.98 -6.24 0.07
CA ALA A 75 -10.52 -6.26 -1.29
C ALA A 75 -9.41 -6.24 -2.36
N LEU A 76 -8.31 -5.53 -2.12
CA LEU A 76 -7.14 -5.50 -3.01
C LEU A 76 -6.33 -6.80 -2.98
N GLU A 77 -6.28 -7.49 -1.84
CA GLU A 77 -5.61 -8.80 -1.75
C GLU A 77 -6.33 -9.87 -2.59
N LEU A 78 -7.64 -9.73 -2.76
CA LEU A 78 -8.50 -10.62 -3.57
C LEU A 78 -8.54 -10.24 -5.05
N SER A 79 -7.98 -9.09 -5.43
CA SER A 79 -7.86 -8.64 -6.83
C SER A 79 -6.60 -9.17 -7.53
#